data_AF-A0AAU8ID48-F1
#
_entry.id   AF-A0AAU8ID48-F1
#
_cell.length_a   1.000
_cell.length_b   1.000
_cell.length_c   1.000
_cell.angle_alpha   90.00
_cell.angle_beta   90.00
_cell.angle_gamma   90.00
#
_symmetry.space_group_name_H-M   'P 1'
#
loop_
_entity.id
_entity.type
_entity.pdbx_description
1 polymer ?
#
loop_
_entity_poly.entity_id
_entity_poly.type
_entity_poly.pdbx_seq_one_letter_code
_entity_poly.pdbx_strand_id
1 'polypeptide(L)'
;MSSVKESTFHFNKKIKASFSGGALSSDSGLLLYREFDEKTGLSELIQEKLYVNDPVTHARHTNPKVVIQKIYQHLAGYHTDDQADELGTDPIFTTLLEKKHLASQPRLSRFNQRVDADTVQSLEAVNQAYLDRLYALRPSQQVVLDVDSANFETAGHQEGAAYNAHYQDTGYHPLLLFDSLTGYCLKAELRSGNVYTSRGVVDFIRPVLAHYRSLNPGQDLAVRGDSGFAVPGLYSLCEEKEVFYAIRLKANPRLAEKAQRLVEARQKKHAMPVGSPVVFYREFQYQAASWDQARRVVVKLERPEGELFFQPTFIVTNMSLPAKRVIKFYQNRGTMENLIKEGKNGFAFDQLSSTRFEANAVKLQIRMLASNIEAGFRLLCLPKSAKKKRLCMDTVRLRLIKIAGRLVHSGRSLIFRLCSHCLYQKAFRQTLDQIHRLPALA
;
A
#
# COMPACT_ATOMS: atom_id res chain seq x y z
N MET A 1 12.54 -27.61 42.79
CA MET A 1 11.95 -26.26 42.74
C MET A 1 13.08 -25.27 42.50
N SER A 2 13.26 -24.77 41.27
CA SER A 2 14.20 -23.66 41.06
C SER A 2 13.55 -22.39 41.61
N SER A 3 14.17 -21.70 42.56
CA SER A 3 13.64 -20.40 42.99
C SER A 3 13.58 -19.47 41.78
N VAL A 4 12.42 -18.90 41.51
CA VAL A 4 12.27 -17.91 40.45
C VAL A 4 13.10 -16.69 40.88
N LYS A 5 14.16 -16.38 40.14
CA LYS A 5 14.99 -15.19 40.40
C LYS A 5 14.17 -13.95 40.08
N GLU A 6 13.74 -13.24 41.12
CA GLU A 6 13.05 -11.96 41.00
C GLU A 6 14.07 -10.80 41.05
N SER A 7 13.96 -9.85 40.13
CA SER A 7 14.73 -8.60 40.14
C SER A 7 13.92 -7.51 40.82
N THR A 8 14.52 -6.80 41.78
CA THR A 8 13.90 -5.66 42.49
C THR A 8 14.28 -4.34 41.84
N PHE A 9 13.39 -3.35 41.85
CA PHE A 9 13.68 -2.01 41.32
C PHE A 9 14.07 -1.01 42.40
N HIS A 10 15.03 -0.11 42.11
CA HIS A 10 15.52 0.89 43.05
C HIS A 10 14.48 1.98 43.38
N PHE A 11 13.68 2.41 42.40
CA PHE A 11 12.67 3.45 42.59
C PHE A 11 11.53 3.00 43.52
N ASN A 12 11.28 1.69 43.60
CA ASN A 12 10.31 1.10 44.52
C ASN A 12 10.65 -0.37 44.74
N LYS A 13 11.27 -0.68 45.88
CA LYS A 13 11.69 -2.05 46.24
C LYS A 13 10.52 -3.04 46.40
N LYS A 14 9.27 -2.57 46.51
CA LYS A 14 8.07 -3.42 46.52
C LYS A 14 7.74 -3.97 45.13
N ILE A 15 8.25 -3.36 44.06
CA ILE A 15 8.06 -3.84 42.70
C ILE A 15 9.18 -4.81 42.37
N LYS A 16 8.78 -5.97 41.86
CA LYS A 16 9.68 -7.04 41.41
C LYS A 16 9.28 -7.53 40.02
N ALA A 17 10.25 -7.95 39.23
CA ALA A 17 10.04 -8.53 37.92
C ALA A 17 10.65 -9.95 37.85
N SER A 18 9.98 -10.84 37.13
CA SER A 18 10.53 -12.12 36.70
C SER A 18 10.00 -12.47 35.31
N PHE A 19 10.73 -13.32 34.57
CA PHE A 19 10.34 -13.80 33.25
C PHE A 19 9.64 -15.16 33.30
N SER A 20 8.97 -15.46 34.42
CA SER A 20 8.30 -16.76 34.67
C SER A 20 6.79 -16.76 34.35
N GLY A 21 6.30 -15.76 33.61
CA GLY A 21 4.87 -15.54 33.33
C GLY A 21 4.19 -16.60 32.44
N GLY A 22 4.96 -17.54 31.87
CA GLY A 22 4.46 -18.62 31.02
C GLY A 22 4.28 -18.22 29.55
N ALA A 23 3.42 -18.95 28.84
CA ALA A 23 3.14 -18.77 27.41
C ALA A 23 2.29 -17.51 27.13
N LEU A 24 2.93 -16.35 27.25
CA LEU A 24 2.35 -15.03 26.96
C LEU A 24 2.84 -14.52 25.61
N SER A 25 1.99 -13.78 24.91
CA SER A 25 2.35 -13.00 23.72
C SER A 25 1.73 -11.61 23.81
N SER A 26 2.40 -10.61 23.24
CA SER A 26 1.85 -9.28 23.04
C SER A 26 1.00 -9.15 21.79
N ASP A 27 0.96 -10.15 20.91
CA ASP A 27 0.43 -10.03 19.55
C ASP A 27 -0.91 -10.74 19.37
N SER A 28 -1.64 -10.95 20.46
CA SER A 28 -2.83 -11.80 20.45
C SER A 28 -3.96 -11.29 19.57
N GLY A 29 -3.90 -10.03 19.18
CA GLY A 29 -4.83 -9.48 18.22
C GLY A 29 -4.70 -9.99 16.78
N LEU A 30 -3.57 -10.65 16.44
CA LEU A 30 -3.41 -11.34 15.15
C LEU A 30 -4.46 -12.44 14.93
N LEU A 31 -5.14 -12.91 15.97
CA LEU A 31 -6.31 -13.79 15.86
C LEU A 31 -7.36 -13.22 14.89
N LEU A 32 -7.60 -11.90 14.91
CA LEU A 32 -8.54 -11.25 14.00
C LEU A 32 -8.08 -11.35 12.54
N TYR A 33 -6.78 -11.19 12.29
CA TYR A 33 -6.22 -11.31 10.95
C TYR A 33 -6.23 -12.75 10.46
N ARG A 34 -6.02 -13.73 11.34
CA ARG A 34 -6.17 -15.13 10.96
C ARG A 34 -7.60 -15.47 10.60
N GLU A 35 -8.58 -15.08 11.41
CA GLU A 35 -9.98 -15.29 11.07
C GLU A 35 -10.38 -14.58 9.75
N PHE A 36 -9.84 -13.38 9.51
CA PHE A 36 -10.08 -12.67 8.26
C PHE A 36 -9.40 -13.33 7.05
N ASP A 37 -8.21 -13.87 7.22
CA ASP A 37 -7.52 -14.67 6.21
C ASP A 37 -8.29 -15.96 5.90
N GLU A 38 -8.89 -16.64 6.89
CA GLU A 38 -9.78 -17.79 6.62
C GLU A 38 -11.00 -17.41 5.76
N LYS A 39 -11.51 -16.17 5.89
CA LYS A 39 -12.63 -15.69 5.07
C LYS A 39 -12.22 -15.25 3.67
N THR A 40 -11.01 -14.72 3.51
CA THR A 40 -10.54 -14.08 2.26
C THR A 40 -9.53 -14.93 1.48
N GLY A 41 -8.94 -15.93 2.12
CA GLY A 41 -8.02 -16.94 1.60
C GLY A 41 -6.73 -16.42 0.98
N LEU A 42 -6.07 -15.44 1.59
CA LEU A 42 -4.74 -15.02 1.14
C LEU A 42 -3.72 -16.17 1.30
N SER A 43 -3.74 -16.85 2.45
CA SER A 43 -2.85 -17.98 2.72
C SER A 43 -3.05 -19.15 1.76
N GLU A 44 -4.28 -19.38 1.30
CA GLU A 44 -4.61 -20.40 0.30
C GLU A 44 -4.00 -20.02 -1.05
N LEU A 45 -4.25 -18.79 -1.54
CA LEU A 45 -3.69 -18.30 -2.80
C LEU A 45 -2.15 -18.38 -2.83
N ILE A 46 -1.50 -18.06 -1.70
CA ILE A 46 -0.03 -18.21 -1.59
C ILE A 46 0.39 -19.67 -1.69
N GLN A 47 -0.36 -20.61 -1.12
CA GLN A 47 -0.05 -22.04 -1.22
C GLN A 47 -0.22 -22.57 -2.64
N GLU A 48 -1.24 -22.09 -3.35
CA GLU A 48 -1.55 -22.55 -4.70
C GLU A 48 -0.65 -21.95 -5.78
N LYS A 49 -0.37 -20.65 -5.69
CA LYS A 49 0.21 -19.88 -6.80
C LYS A 49 1.67 -19.52 -6.59
N LEU A 50 2.19 -19.53 -5.37
CA LEU A 50 3.59 -19.16 -5.13
C LEU A 50 4.51 -20.15 -5.84
N TYR A 51 5.32 -19.62 -6.74
CA TYR A 51 6.42 -20.34 -7.35
C TYR A 51 7.74 -19.88 -6.72
N VAL A 52 8.64 -20.82 -6.44
CA VAL A 52 10.02 -20.54 -6.06
C VAL A 52 10.89 -21.62 -6.68
N ASN A 53 11.96 -21.22 -7.34
CA ASN A 53 12.97 -22.13 -7.88
C ASN A 53 13.81 -22.75 -6.74
N ASP A 54 13.21 -23.69 -6.02
CA ASP A 54 13.79 -24.34 -4.87
C ASP A 54 13.96 -25.84 -5.13
N PRO A 55 15.21 -26.34 -5.25
CA PRO A 55 15.44 -27.77 -5.47
C PRO A 55 15.12 -28.61 -4.22
N VAL A 56 14.84 -28.00 -3.07
CA VAL A 56 14.55 -28.71 -1.82
C VAL A 56 13.08 -29.10 -1.75
N THR A 57 12.80 -30.39 -1.87
CA THR A 57 11.45 -30.96 -1.85
C THR A 57 10.90 -31.23 -0.45
N HIS A 58 11.76 -31.41 0.56
CA HIS A 58 11.38 -31.78 1.94
C HIS A 58 11.87 -30.78 2.99
N ALA A 59 11.41 -29.53 2.90
CA ALA A 59 11.72 -28.51 3.91
C ALA A 59 10.72 -28.53 5.07
N ARG A 60 11.22 -28.53 6.32
CA ARG A 60 10.39 -28.33 7.54
C ARG A 60 9.51 -27.09 7.47
N HIS A 61 10.00 -26.04 6.81
CA HIS A 61 9.22 -24.84 6.47
C HIS A 61 9.19 -24.71 4.95
N THR A 62 8.04 -25.00 4.35
CA THR A 62 7.81 -24.79 2.90
C THR A 62 7.83 -23.30 2.56
N ASN A 63 8.10 -22.98 1.29
CA ASN A 63 8.18 -21.59 0.82
C ASN A 63 6.89 -20.80 1.06
N PRO A 64 5.69 -21.33 0.76
CA PRO A 64 4.43 -20.68 1.13
C PRO A 64 4.33 -20.36 2.62
N LYS A 65 4.66 -21.31 3.50
CA LYS A 65 4.61 -21.11 4.95
C LYS A 65 5.56 -20.02 5.44
N VAL A 66 6.62 -19.70 4.71
CA VAL A 66 7.52 -18.60 5.06
C VAL A 66 7.05 -17.26 4.55
N VAL A 67 6.50 -17.21 3.34
CA VAL A 67 5.83 -15.99 2.84
C VAL A 67 4.70 -15.59 3.78
N ILE A 68 3.83 -16.53 4.16
CA ILE A 68 2.74 -16.29 5.12
C ILE A 68 3.31 -15.80 6.47
N GLN A 69 4.37 -16.43 6.98
CA GLN A 69 5.01 -15.97 8.22
C GLN A 69 5.49 -14.51 8.12
N LYS A 70 6.16 -14.12 7.03
CA LYS A 70 6.61 -12.74 6.82
C LYS A 70 5.44 -11.77 6.74
N ILE A 71 4.32 -12.15 6.11
CA ILE A 71 3.11 -11.32 6.07
C ILE A 71 2.59 -11.05 7.48
N TYR A 72 2.45 -12.08 8.33
CA TYR A 72 1.99 -11.90 9.71
C TYR A 72 2.98 -11.11 10.57
N GLN A 73 4.29 -11.27 10.34
CA GLN A 73 5.31 -10.46 11.00
C GLN A 73 5.17 -8.99 10.61
N HIS A 74 5.00 -8.69 9.31
CA HIS A 74 4.73 -7.34 8.84
C HIS A 74 3.44 -6.78 9.43
N LEU A 75 2.35 -7.55 9.53
CA LEU A 75 1.13 -7.10 10.21
C LEU A 75 1.39 -6.71 11.68
N ALA A 76 2.19 -7.50 12.41
CA ALA A 76 2.50 -7.21 13.81
C ALA A 76 3.57 -6.12 14.04
N GLY A 77 4.21 -5.62 12.96
CA GLY A 77 5.23 -4.57 13.03
C GLY A 77 6.67 -5.08 13.10
N TYR A 78 6.89 -6.36 12.77
CA TYR A 78 8.21 -6.97 12.69
C TYR A 78 8.63 -7.04 11.22
N HIS A 79 9.49 -6.12 10.79
CA HIS A 79 9.81 -5.92 9.37
C HIS A 79 11.14 -6.52 8.93
N THR A 80 12.05 -6.77 9.86
CA THR A 80 13.40 -7.27 9.57
C THR A 80 13.45 -8.80 9.63
N ASP A 81 14.50 -9.40 9.10
CA ASP A 81 14.62 -10.87 9.00
C ASP A 81 15.16 -11.50 10.29
N ASP A 82 15.95 -10.77 11.08
CA ASP A 82 16.46 -11.15 12.41
C ASP A 82 15.35 -11.30 13.46
N GLN A 83 14.31 -10.47 13.39
CA GLN A 83 13.11 -10.58 14.23
C GLN A 83 12.39 -11.93 14.09
N ALA A 84 12.69 -12.71 13.06
CA ALA A 84 12.15 -14.07 12.93
C ALA A 84 12.70 -15.03 13.99
N ASP A 85 13.92 -14.81 14.48
CA ASP A 85 14.48 -15.61 15.57
C ASP A 85 13.86 -15.22 16.91
N GLU A 86 13.62 -13.92 17.15
CA GLU A 86 12.97 -13.41 18.36
C GLU A 86 11.55 -13.97 18.55
N LEU A 87 10.83 -14.16 17.46
CA LEU A 87 9.46 -14.70 17.46
C LEU A 87 9.40 -16.23 17.35
N GLY A 88 10.55 -16.91 17.33
CA GLY A 88 10.68 -18.34 17.06
C GLY A 88 9.71 -19.23 17.81
N THR A 89 9.47 -18.91 19.08
CA THR A 89 8.61 -19.65 20.01
C THR A 89 7.39 -18.87 20.50
N ASP A 90 7.10 -17.71 19.91
CA ASP A 90 5.95 -16.90 20.33
C ASP A 90 4.65 -17.73 20.21
N PRO A 91 3.83 -17.82 21.28
CA PRO A 91 2.69 -18.73 21.31
C PRO A 91 1.57 -18.35 20.34
N ILE A 92 1.43 -17.07 19.98
CA ILE A 92 0.45 -16.63 18.99
C ILE A 92 0.92 -17.02 17.59
N PHE A 93 2.14 -16.64 17.21
CA PHE A 93 2.65 -16.95 15.88
C PHE A 93 2.75 -18.46 15.62
N THR A 94 3.25 -19.24 16.58
CA THR A 94 3.36 -20.70 16.45
C THR A 94 2.00 -21.37 16.32
N THR A 95 0.98 -20.89 17.04
CA THR A 95 -0.39 -21.42 16.94
C THR A 95 -1.05 -21.03 15.62
N LEU A 96 -1.04 -19.75 15.26
CA LEU A 96 -1.74 -19.26 14.05
C LEU A 96 -1.14 -19.79 12.75
N LEU A 97 0.18 -19.99 12.73
CA LEU A 97 0.89 -20.49 11.54
C LEU A 97 1.07 -22.00 11.55
N GLU A 98 0.55 -22.68 12.58
CA GLU A 98 0.64 -24.13 12.78
C GLU A 98 2.08 -24.66 12.71
N LYS A 99 2.97 -24.02 13.49
CA LYS A 99 4.39 -24.33 13.54
C LYS A 99 4.82 -24.60 14.98
N LYS A 100 5.56 -25.69 15.19
CA LYS A 100 6.25 -25.93 16.48
C LYS A 100 7.28 -24.84 16.83
N HIS A 101 7.90 -24.26 15.80
CA HIS A 101 8.84 -23.15 15.89
C HIS A 101 8.79 -22.43 14.55
N LEU A 102 8.90 -21.10 14.54
CA LEU A 102 8.91 -20.34 13.29
C LEU A 102 10.16 -20.59 12.46
N ALA A 103 10.10 -20.24 11.18
CA ALA A 103 11.28 -20.24 10.33
C ALA A 103 12.25 -19.17 10.82
N SER A 104 13.51 -19.58 11.06
CA SER A 104 14.58 -18.73 11.56
C SER A 104 15.14 -17.77 10.50
N GLN A 105 15.91 -16.78 10.93
CA GLN A 105 16.61 -15.84 10.04
C GLN A 105 17.46 -16.57 8.97
N PRO A 106 18.25 -17.63 9.29
CA PRO A 106 18.99 -18.36 8.26
C PRO A 106 18.10 -19.06 7.22
N ARG A 107 16.89 -19.49 7.62
CA ARG A 107 15.91 -20.02 6.66
C ARG A 107 15.46 -18.90 5.72
N LEU A 108 15.08 -17.73 6.25
CA LEU A 108 14.70 -16.57 5.43
C LEU A 108 15.80 -16.19 4.44
N SER A 109 17.07 -16.20 4.87
CA SER A 109 18.22 -15.94 4.00
C SER A 109 18.32 -16.94 2.84
N ARG A 110 18.15 -18.25 3.10
CA ARG A 110 18.14 -19.27 2.04
C ARG A 110 16.98 -19.12 1.07
N PHE A 111 15.82 -18.65 1.54
CA PHE A 111 14.70 -18.32 0.66
C PHE A 111 15.03 -17.15 -0.25
N ASN A 112 15.55 -16.05 0.30
CA ASN A 112 15.96 -14.89 -0.48
C ASN A 112 17.04 -15.26 -1.53
N GLN A 113 17.84 -16.31 -1.29
CA GLN A 113 18.82 -16.81 -2.27
C GLN A 113 18.20 -17.62 -3.43
N ARG A 114 16.95 -18.07 -3.33
CA ARG A 114 16.28 -18.96 -4.30
C ARG A 114 15.19 -18.28 -5.11
N VAL A 115 14.84 -17.05 -4.74
CA VAL A 115 13.85 -16.29 -5.49
C VAL A 115 14.47 -15.63 -6.72
N ASP A 116 13.61 -15.44 -7.72
CA ASP A 116 13.91 -14.95 -9.06
C ASP A 116 12.71 -14.15 -9.62
N ALA A 117 12.80 -13.76 -10.89
CA ALA A 117 11.74 -13.01 -11.56
C ALA A 117 10.40 -13.77 -11.64
N ASP A 118 10.43 -15.09 -11.83
CA ASP A 118 9.22 -15.93 -11.85
C ASP A 118 8.56 -15.96 -10.47
N THR A 119 9.36 -15.95 -9.40
CA THR A 119 8.86 -15.80 -8.03
C THR A 119 8.11 -14.47 -7.86
N VAL A 120 8.67 -13.37 -8.36
CA VAL A 120 8.01 -12.04 -8.34
C VAL A 120 6.68 -12.08 -9.08
N GLN A 121 6.66 -12.61 -10.31
CA GLN A 121 5.44 -12.73 -11.12
C GLN A 121 4.37 -13.59 -10.42
N SER A 122 4.77 -14.67 -9.75
CA SER A 122 3.84 -15.52 -9.00
C SER A 122 3.19 -14.78 -7.82
N LEU A 123 3.94 -13.90 -7.14
CA LEU A 123 3.42 -13.05 -6.06
C LEU A 123 2.53 -11.92 -6.60
N GLU A 124 2.83 -11.36 -7.77
CA GLU A 124 1.93 -10.43 -8.46
C GLU A 124 0.60 -11.10 -8.81
N ALA A 125 0.63 -12.36 -9.26
CA ALA A 125 -0.56 -13.16 -9.54
C ALA A 125 -1.37 -13.48 -8.25
N VAL A 126 -0.68 -13.78 -7.13
CA VAL A 126 -1.32 -13.88 -5.80
C VAL A 126 -2.02 -12.57 -5.45
N ASN A 127 -1.34 -11.44 -5.63
CA ASN A 127 -1.90 -10.13 -5.29
C ASN A 127 -3.16 -9.83 -6.11
N GLN A 128 -3.11 -10.04 -7.43
CA GLN A 128 -4.27 -9.80 -8.30
C GLN A 128 -5.45 -10.68 -7.89
N ALA A 129 -5.23 -11.99 -7.69
CA ALA A 129 -6.29 -12.91 -7.26
C ALA A 129 -6.87 -12.54 -5.89
N TYR A 130 -6.02 -12.08 -4.96
CA TYR A 130 -6.47 -11.64 -3.65
C TYR A 130 -7.30 -10.36 -3.71
N LEU A 131 -6.88 -9.39 -4.53
CA LEU A 131 -7.65 -8.17 -4.79
C LEU A 131 -8.99 -8.48 -5.43
N ASP A 132 -9.06 -9.43 -6.36
CA ASP A 132 -10.32 -9.87 -6.96
C ASP A 132 -11.29 -10.41 -5.90
N ARG A 133 -10.80 -11.22 -4.95
CA ARG A 133 -11.58 -11.67 -3.78
C ARG A 133 -12.06 -10.50 -2.93
N LEU A 134 -11.21 -9.52 -2.65
CA LEU A 134 -11.59 -8.33 -1.88
C LEU A 134 -12.63 -7.45 -2.60
N TYR A 135 -12.50 -7.26 -3.91
CA TYR A 135 -13.49 -6.55 -4.72
C TYR A 135 -14.81 -7.31 -4.83
N ALA A 136 -14.80 -8.65 -4.83
CA ALA A 136 -16.02 -9.44 -4.76
C ALA A 136 -16.79 -9.24 -3.44
N LEU A 137 -16.08 -9.09 -2.32
CA LEU A 137 -16.70 -8.79 -1.02
C LEU A 137 -17.28 -7.37 -0.94
N ARG A 138 -16.71 -6.45 -1.72
CA ARG A 138 -17.15 -5.06 -1.77
C ARG A 138 -17.06 -4.50 -3.19
N PRO A 139 -18.04 -4.84 -4.04
CA PRO A 139 -18.06 -4.33 -5.40
C PRO A 139 -18.12 -2.81 -5.42
N SER A 140 -17.37 -2.19 -6.33
CA SER A 140 -17.38 -0.75 -6.55
C SER A 140 -17.77 -0.46 -7.99
N GLN A 141 -18.60 0.57 -8.19
CA GLN A 141 -18.90 1.10 -9.52
C GLN A 141 -17.75 1.94 -10.08
N GLN A 142 -16.78 2.32 -9.24
CA GLN A 142 -15.68 3.19 -9.60
C GLN A 142 -14.36 2.67 -9.04
N VAL A 143 -13.29 2.74 -9.83
CA VAL A 143 -11.91 2.51 -9.38
C VAL A 143 -11.06 3.67 -9.88
N VAL A 144 -10.30 4.29 -8.96
CA VAL A 144 -9.46 5.44 -9.28
C VAL A 144 -8.01 5.08 -9.02
N LEU A 145 -7.30 4.78 -10.11
CA LEU A 145 -5.93 4.35 -10.14
C LEU A 145 -4.99 5.56 -10.04
N ASP A 146 -4.32 5.70 -8.91
CA ASP A 146 -3.26 6.67 -8.72
C ASP A 146 -1.92 6.00 -9.01
N VAL A 147 -1.22 6.53 -10.02
CA VAL A 147 0.16 6.14 -10.32
C VAL A 147 1.14 7.16 -9.76
N ASP A 148 2.17 6.65 -9.10
CA ASP A 148 3.31 7.46 -8.65
C ASP A 148 4.60 6.63 -8.61
N SER A 149 5.72 7.32 -8.52
CA SER A 149 6.99 6.71 -8.15
C SER A 149 7.41 7.14 -6.75
N ALA A 150 8.28 6.35 -6.11
CA ALA A 150 8.83 6.68 -4.79
C ALA A 150 10.33 6.41 -4.78
N ASN A 151 11.08 7.10 -3.91
CA ASN A 151 12.48 6.79 -3.63
C ASN A 151 12.58 5.83 -2.45
N PHE A 152 13.25 4.69 -2.63
CA PHE A 152 13.59 3.77 -1.56
C PHE A 152 15.11 3.80 -1.38
N GLU A 153 15.56 4.54 -0.37
CA GLU A 153 16.98 4.68 -0.02
C GLU A 153 17.58 3.32 0.31
N THR A 154 18.83 3.10 -0.10
CA THR A 154 19.56 1.87 0.18
C THR A 154 20.84 2.16 0.93
N ALA A 155 21.17 1.28 1.88
CA ALA A 155 22.48 1.27 2.53
C ALA A 155 23.38 0.19 1.93
N GLY A 156 24.67 0.50 1.82
CA GLY A 156 25.69 -0.41 1.29
C GLY A 156 25.60 -0.62 -0.22
N HIS A 157 26.25 -1.67 -0.72
CA HIS A 157 26.24 -2.02 -2.13
C HIS A 157 25.13 -3.04 -2.39
N GLN A 158 24.09 -2.62 -3.10
CA GLN A 158 22.99 -3.49 -3.53
C GLN A 158 22.84 -3.45 -5.05
N GLU A 159 22.56 -4.60 -5.65
CA GLU A 159 22.31 -4.71 -7.08
C GLU A 159 21.14 -3.83 -7.51
N GLY A 160 21.33 -3.04 -8.58
CA GLY A 160 20.30 -2.14 -9.12
C GLY A 160 20.09 -0.85 -8.31
N ALA A 161 20.73 -0.66 -7.16
CA ALA A 161 20.74 0.64 -6.48
C ALA A 161 21.55 1.64 -7.31
N ALA A 162 21.03 2.86 -7.48
CA ALA A 162 21.71 3.90 -8.25
C ALA A 162 21.34 5.29 -7.75
N TYR A 163 22.24 6.25 -7.98
CA TYR A 163 22.00 7.65 -7.64
C TYR A 163 20.86 8.24 -8.48
N ASN A 164 19.89 8.85 -7.80
CA ASN A 164 18.78 9.54 -8.41
C ASN A 164 18.87 11.05 -8.16
N ALA A 165 19.17 11.82 -9.20
CA ALA A 165 19.36 13.27 -9.10
C ALA A 165 18.09 14.03 -8.66
N HIS A 166 16.89 13.48 -8.86
CA HIS A 166 15.64 14.10 -8.41
C HIS A 166 15.48 14.05 -6.89
N TYR A 167 15.90 12.93 -6.28
CA TYR A 167 15.83 12.72 -4.83
C TYR A 167 17.15 13.01 -4.10
N GLN A 168 18.23 13.24 -4.86
CA GLN A 168 19.59 13.48 -4.38
C GLN A 168 20.13 12.35 -3.49
N ASP A 169 19.76 11.12 -3.81
CA ASP A 169 19.97 9.95 -2.95
C ASP A 169 20.25 8.68 -3.80
N THR A 170 20.82 7.65 -3.18
CA THR A 170 21.13 6.36 -3.82
C THR A 170 20.16 5.29 -3.36
N GLY A 171 19.43 4.71 -4.30
CA GLY A 171 18.44 3.70 -3.96
C GLY A 171 17.72 3.11 -5.16
N TYR A 172 16.51 2.62 -4.90
CA TYR A 172 15.57 2.17 -5.91
C TYR A 172 14.52 3.24 -6.21
N HIS A 173 13.94 3.17 -7.41
CA HIS A 173 12.90 4.09 -7.85
C HIS A 173 11.61 3.33 -8.27
N PRO A 174 10.97 2.61 -7.34
CA PRO A 174 9.79 1.81 -7.62
C PRO A 174 8.65 2.61 -8.26
N LEU A 175 7.84 1.89 -9.03
CA LEU A 175 6.58 2.36 -9.57
C LEU A 175 5.41 1.71 -8.82
N LEU A 176 4.47 2.52 -8.36
CA LEU A 176 3.37 2.08 -7.51
C LEU A 176 2.03 2.49 -8.12
N LEU A 177 1.05 1.59 -8.05
CA LEU A 177 -0.32 1.81 -8.49
C LEU A 177 -1.29 1.47 -7.37
N PHE A 178 -2.09 2.44 -6.93
CA PHE A 178 -3.09 2.23 -5.89
C PHE A 178 -4.49 2.53 -6.41
N ASP A 179 -5.49 1.80 -5.92
CA ASP A 179 -6.86 2.30 -5.91
C ASP A 179 -7.03 3.26 -4.75
N SER A 180 -7.14 4.55 -5.07
CA SER A 180 -7.24 5.62 -4.08
C SER A 180 -8.54 5.61 -3.26
N LEU A 181 -9.57 4.87 -3.71
CA LEU A 181 -10.85 4.76 -3.00
C LEU A 181 -10.81 3.72 -1.88
N THR A 182 -10.10 2.62 -2.10
CA THR A 182 -9.99 1.49 -1.16
C THR A 182 -8.68 1.50 -0.37
N GLY A 183 -7.63 2.10 -0.92
CA GLY A 183 -6.27 2.04 -0.40
C GLY A 183 -5.51 0.79 -0.83
N TYR A 184 -6.07 -0.04 -1.71
CA TYR A 184 -5.41 -1.24 -2.23
C TYR A 184 -4.24 -0.88 -3.14
N CYS A 185 -3.09 -1.50 -2.89
CA CYS A 185 -1.94 -1.44 -3.78
C CYS A 185 -2.14 -2.48 -4.89
N LEU A 186 -2.54 -2.01 -6.07
CA LEU A 186 -2.90 -2.87 -7.20
C LEU A 186 -1.67 -3.51 -7.83
N LYS A 187 -0.58 -2.75 -7.92
CA LYS A 187 0.68 -3.21 -8.49
C LYS A 187 1.85 -2.40 -7.95
N ALA A 188 2.98 -3.07 -7.73
CA ALA A 188 4.24 -2.45 -7.37
C ALA A 188 5.36 -3.10 -8.18
N GLU A 189 6.22 -2.27 -8.79
CA GLU A 189 7.39 -2.73 -9.54
C GLU A 189 8.63 -2.08 -8.94
N LEU A 190 9.56 -2.90 -8.43
CA LEU A 190 10.87 -2.41 -8.01
C LEU A 190 11.69 -2.07 -9.26
N ARG A 191 12.32 -0.90 -9.29
CA ARG A 191 13.15 -0.46 -10.42
C ARG A 191 14.46 0.11 -9.91
N SER A 192 15.50 0.05 -10.74
CA SER A 192 16.78 0.68 -10.45
C SER A 192 16.62 2.20 -10.26
N GLY A 193 17.45 2.78 -9.37
CA GLY A 193 17.36 4.21 -9.00
C GLY A 193 17.54 5.19 -10.16
N ASN A 194 18.23 4.79 -11.23
CA ASN A 194 18.51 5.63 -12.40
C ASN A 194 17.37 5.66 -13.44
N VAL A 195 16.29 4.91 -13.21
CA VAL A 195 15.14 4.84 -14.12
C VAL A 195 14.29 6.09 -14.00
N TYR A 196 13.96 6.75 -15.13
CA TYR A 196 13.06 7.89 -15.13
C TYR A 196 11.63 7.51 -14.71
N THR A 197 10.94 8.40 -13.97
CA THR A 197 9.64 8.14 -13.32
C THR A 197 8.62 7.42 -14.21
N SER A 198 8.37 7.90 -15.42
CA SER A 198 7.35 7.34 -16.33
C SER A 198 7.86 6.28 -17.30
N ARG A 199 9.14 5.91 -17.26
CA ARG A 199 9.67 4.85 -18.13
C ARG A 199 8.97 3.53 -17.81
N GLY A 200 8.36 2.92 -18.83
CA GLY A 200 7.62 1.65 -18.71
C GLY A 200 6.18 1.77 -18.18
N VAL A 201 5.67 2.98 -17.88
CA VAL A 201 4.36 3.13 -17.22
C VAL A 201 3.19 2.56 -18.03
N VAL A 202 3.26 2.62 -19.36
CA VAL A 202 2.22 2.08 -20.24
C VAL A 202 2.13 0.57 -20.09
N ASP A 203 3.26 -0.13 -20.14
CA ASP A 203 3.31 -1.59 -20.00
C ASP A 203 2.99 -2.03 -18.57
N PHE A 204 3.35 -1.23 -17.58
CA PHE A 204 3.01 -1.45 -16.18
C PHE A 204 1.50 -1.41 -15.91
N ILE A 205 0.80 -0.40 -16.44
CA ILE A 205 -0.64 -0.14 -16.20
C ILE A 205 -1.55 -0.96 -17.12
N ARG A 206 -1.16 -1.19 -18.38
CA ARG A 206 -1.97 -1.90 -19.39
C ARG A 206 -2.62 -3.20 -18.90
N PRO A 207 -1.89 -4.16 -18.28
CA PRO A 207 -2.50 -5.40 -17.82
C PRO A 207 -3.53 -5.17 -16.71
N VAL A 208 -3.31 -4.19 -15.83
CA VAL A 208 -4.22 -3.85 -14.73
C VAL A 208 -5.54 -3.29 -15.28
N LEU A 209 -5.49 -2.37 -16.24
CA LEU A 209 -6.69 -1.83 -16.87
C LEU A 209 -7.45 -2.90 -17.65
N ALA A 210 -6.75 -3.77 -18.38
CA ALA A 210 -7.36 -4.87 -19.11
C ALA A 210 -8.10 -5.84 -18.17
N HIS A 211 -7.48 -6.18 -17.03
CA HIS A 211 -8.08 -7.05 -16.02
C HIS A 211 -9.34 -6.46 -15.38
N TYR A 212 -9.31 -5.21 -14.90
CA TYR A 212 -10.50 -4.63 -14.28
C TYR A 212 -11.63 -4.37 -15.29
N ARG A 213 -11.29 -4.03 -16.54
CA ARG A 213 -12.28 -3.91 -17.61
C ARG A 213 -12.93 -5.25 -17.94
N SER A 214 -12.18 -6.36 -17.94
CA SER A 214 -12.76 -7.69 -18.18
C SER A 214 -13.60 -8.17 -16.99
N LEU A 215 -13.18 -7.87 -15.76
CA LEU A 215 -13.90 -8.23 -14.54
C LEU A 215 -15.24 -7.51 -14.42
N ASN A 216 -15.31 -6.22 -14.78
CA ASN A 216 -16.54 -5.45 -14.78
C ASN A 216 -16.55 -4.40 -15.91
N PRO A 217 -17.12 -4.73 -17.09
CA PRO A 217 -17.16 -3.82 -18.23
C PRO A 217 -17.85 -2.47 -17.94
N GLY A 218 -18.84 -2.46 -17.04
CA GLY A 218 -19.61 -1.26 -16.67
C GLY A 218 -18.95 -0.40 -15.58
N GLN A 219 -17.77 -0.78 -15.07
CA GLN A 219 -17.07 -0.02 -14.04
C GLN A 219 -16.43 1.24 -14.62
N ASP A 220 -16.63 2.38 -13.94
CA ASP A 220 -15.89 3.60 -14.25
C ASP A 220 -14.45 3.45 -13.75
N LEU A 221 -13.50 3.39 -14.68
CA LEU A 221 -12.07 3.41 -14.39
C LEU A 221 -11.53 4.81 -14.64
N ALA A 222 -10.70 5.30 -13.71
CA ALA A 222 -10.01 6.56 -13.89
C ALA A 222 -8.54 6.50 -13.47
N VAL A 223 -7.63 7.03 -14.27
CA VAL A 223 -6.21 7.16 -13.95
C VAL A 223 -5.88 8.59 -13.54
N ARG A 224 -5.11 8.75 -12.46
CA ARG A 224 -4.49 10.03 -12.09
C ARG A 224 -2.99 9.89 -11.98
N GLY A 225 -2.28 10.90 -12.45
CA GLY A 225 -0.83 10.98 -12.39
C GLY A 225 -0.38 12.44 -12.27
N ASP A 226 0.81 12.66 -11.70
CA ASP A 226 1.40 14.00 -11.73
C ASP A 226 2.04 14.29 -13.10
N SER A 227 2.80 15.39 -13.16
CA SER A 227 3.49 15.79 -14.38
C SER A 227 4.60 14.85 -14.83
N GLY A 228 5.14 13.98 -13.97
CA GLY A 228 6.08 12.93 -14.36
C GLY A 228 5.41 11.88 -15.26
N PHE A 229 4.10 11.70 -15.13
CA PHE A 229 3.28 10.75 -15.89
C PHE A 229 2.53 11.38 -17.07
N ALA A 230 2.87 12.62 -17.42
CA ALA A 230 2.29 13.34 -18.55
C ALA A 230 2.81 12.83 -19.92
N VAL A 231 2.67 11.52 -20.18
CA VAL A 231 3.22 10.84 -21.35
C VAL A 231 2.13 10.51 -22.39
N PRO A 232 2.35 10.80 -23.69
CA PRO A 232 1.33 10.60 -24.73
C PRO A 232 0.78 9.17 -24.79
N GLY A 233 1.66 8.17 -24.67
CA GLY A 233 1.26 6.76 -24.70
C GLY A 233 0.31 6.35 -23.57
N LEU A 234 0.35 7.04 -22.41
CA LEU A 234 -0.59 6.78 -21.32
C LEU A 234 -1.98 7.36 -21.63
N TYR A 235 -2.06 8.51 -22.30
CA TYR A 235 -3.33 9.06 -22.76
C TYR A 235 -3.96 8.15 -23.80
N SER A 236 -3.19 7.74 -24.81
CA SER A 236 -3.67 6.83 -25.87
C SER A 236 -4.12 5.49 -25.29
N LEU A 237 -3.40 4.93 -24.31
CA LEU A 237 -3.84 3.72 -23.60
C LEU A 237 -5.18 3.91 -22.89
N CYS A 238 -5.34 5.03 -22.16
CA CYS A 238 -6.60 5.30 -21.46
C CYS A 238 -7.75 5.49 -22.45
N GLU A 239 -7.52 6.20 -23.55
CA GLU A 239 -8.49 6.41 -24.64
C GLU A 239 -8.87 5.07 -25.30
N GLU A 240 -7.90 4.21 -25.62
CA GLU A 240 -8.10 2.86 -26.19
C GLU A 240 -8.95 1.94 -25.29
N LYS A 241 -8.77 2.04 -23.97
CA LYS A 241 -9.46 1.18 -22.98
C LYS A 241 -10.71 1.81 -22.39
N GLU A 242 -11.15 2.95 -22.92
CA GLU A 242 -12.31 3.72 -22.43
C GLU A 242 -12.19 4.06 -20.93
N VAL A 243 -10.98 4.45 -20.52
CA VAL A 243 -10.62 4.81 -19.15
C VAL A 243 -10.51 6.33 -19.05
N PHE A 244 -11.11 6.91 -18.03
CA PHE A 244 -10.98 8.34 -17.79
C PHE A 244 -9.57 8.66 -17.28
N TYR A 245 -9.05 9.86 -17.54
CA TYR A 245 -7.79 10.28 -16.94
C TYR A 245 -7.79 11.74 -16.53
N ALA A 246 -7.01 12.06 -15.49
CA ALA A 246 -6.70 13.41 -15.07
C ALA A 246 -5.22 13.47 -14.68
N ILE A 247 -4.38 13.97 -15.58
CA ILE A 247 -2.92 13.99 -15.41
C ILE A 247 -2.44 15.43 -15.42
N ARG A 248 -1.59 15.81 -14.46
CA ARG A 248 -1.06 17.17 -14.39
C ARG A 248 -0.07 17.41 -15.51
N LEU A 249 -0.11 18.59 -16.14
CA LEU A 249 0.93 19.03 -17.06
C LEU A 249 1.92 19.95 -16.35
N LYS A 250 3.21 19.79 -16.66
CA LYS A 250 4.21 20.80 -16.29
C LYS A 250 3.94 22.07 -17.11
N ALA A 251 3.96 23.23 -16.45
CA ALA A 251 3.83 24.50 -17.15
C ALA A 251 4.98 24.65 -18.16
N ASN A 252 4.66 25.19 -19.33
CA ASN A 252 5.61 25.53 -20.39
C ASN A 252 5.20 26.88 -20.99
N PRO A 253 6.06 27.53 -21.81
CA PRO A 253 5.76 28.86 -22.37
C PRO A 253 4.42 28.94 -23.12
N ARG A 254 4.06 27.90 -23.89
CA ARG A 254 2.79 27.86 -24.65
C ARG A 254 1.56 27.76 -23.74
N LEU A 255 1.63 26.93 -22.68
CA LEU A 255 0.56 26.80 -21.69
C LEU A 255 0.44 28.09 -20.85
N ALA A 256 1.56 28.69 -20.48
CA ALA A 256 1.61 29.95 -19.76
C ALA A 256 0.97 31.08 -20.58
N GLU A 257 1.29 31.17 -21.86
CA GLU A 257 0.67 32.15 -22.77
C GLU A 257 -0.86 31.96 -22.87
N LYS A 258 -1.33 30.71 -23.02
CA LYS A 258 -2.77 30.41 -23.01
C LYS A 258 -3.44 30.81 -21.70
N ALA A 259 -2.81 30.52 -20.55
CA ALA A 259 -3.30 30.93 -19.25
C ALA A 259 -3.37 32.46 -19.12
N GLN A 260 -2.33 33.17 -19.57
CA GLN A 260 -2.26 34.63 -19.52
C GLN A 260 -3.40 35.27 -20.33
N ARG A 261 -3.66 34.79 -21.56
CA ARG A 261 -4.79 35.26 -22.37
C ARG A 261 -6.15 35.07 -21.67
N LEU A 262 -6.31 33.98 -20.92
CA LEU A 262 -7.53 33.71 -20.14
C LEU A 262 -7.69 34.66 -18.95
N VAL A 263 -6.57 35.02 -18.29
CA VAL A 263 -6.55 36.03 -17.22
C VAL A 263 -6.92 37.40 -17.76
N GLU A 264 -6.30 37.83 -18.86
CA GLU A 264 -6.60 39.13 -19.50
C GLU A 264 -8.07 39.22 -19.94
N ALA A 265 -8.60 38.17 -20.56
CA ALA A 265 -10.01 38.11 -20.95
C ALA A 265 -10.95 38.18 -19.73
N ARG A 266 -10.52 37.68 -18.56
CA ARG A 266 -11.27 37.77 -17.31
C ARG A 266 -11.20 39.17 -16.72
N GLN A 267 -10.02 39.79 -16.70
CA GLN A 267 -9.79 41.16 -16.21
C GLN A 267 -10.62 42.19 -16.97
N LYS A 268 -10.74 42.03 -18.29
CA LYS A 268 -11.59 42.90 -19.14
C LYS A 268 -13.07 42.86 -18.76
N LYS A 269 -13.56 41.76 -18.19
CA LYS A 269 -14.98 41.56 -17.85
C LYS A 269 -15.29 41.80 -16.38
N HIS A 270 -14.31 41.65 -15.50
CA HIS A 270 -14.48 41.78 -14.05
C HIS A 270 -13.23 42.41 -13.45
N ALA A 271 -13.43 43.46 -12.64
CA ALA A 271 -12.37 44.02 -11.83
C ALA A 271 -11.81 42.95 -10.89
N MET A 272 -10.48 42.79 -10.88
CA MET A 272 -9.77 41.85 -9.99
C MET A 272 -8.72 42.65 -9.20
N PRO A 273 -9.14 43.28 -8.08
CA PRO A 273 -8.27 44.13 -7.26
C PRO A 273 -6.97 43.41 -6.92
N VAL A 274 -5.84 44.11 -6.98
CA VAL A 274 -4.54 43.54 -6.59
C VAL A 274 -4.56 43.22 -5.09
N GLY A 275 -3.98 42.08 -4.69
CA GLY A 275 -3.94 41.63 -3.30
C GLY A 275 -5.10 40.72 -2.87
N SER A 276 -6.28 40.81 -3.49
CA SER A 276 -7.39 39.90 -3.17
C SER A 276 -7.21 38.51 -3.79
N PRO A 277 -7.53 37.43 -3.05
CA PRO A 277 -7.46 36.08 -3.56
C PRO A 277 -8.50 35.87 -4.68
N VAL A 278 -8.06 35.29 -5.80
CA VAL A 278 -8.94 35.02 -6.95
C VAL A 278 -8.70 33.60 -7.44
N VAL A 279 -9.78 32.84 -7.58
CA VAL A 279 -9.75 31.51 -8.19
C VAL A 279 -10.82 31.38 -9.25
N PHE A 280 -10.43 30.98 -10.46
CA PHE A 280 -11.39 30.59 -11.49
C PHE A 280 -10.84 29.47 -12.37
N TYR A 281 -11.76 28.86 -13.12
CA TYR A 281 -11.50 27.66 -13.89
C TYR A 281 -11.83 27.91 -15.36
N ARG A 282 -10.98 27.40 -16.24
CA ARG A 282 -11.15 27.46 -17.69
C ARG A 282 -10.71 26.15 -18.31
N GLU A 283 -10.95 26.01 -19.60
CA GLU A 283 -10.51 24.88 -20.39
C GLU A 283 -10.21 25.33 -21.82
N PHE A 284 -9.39 24.55 -22.50
CA PHE A 284 -9.05 24.75 -23.90
C PHE A 284 -8.55 23.44 -24.51
N GLN A 285 -8.58 23.35 -25.84
CA GLN A 285 -7.89 22.29 -26.56
C GLN A 285 -6.40 22.61 -26.68
N TYR A 286 -5.56 21.60 -26.46
CA TYR A 286 -4.11 21.71 -26.56
C TYR A 286 -3.52 20.47 -27.19
N GLN A 287 -2.55 20.67 -28.07
CA GLN A 287 -1.75 19.61 -28.68
C GLN A 287 -0.28 19.98 -28.51
N ALA A 288 0.47 19.16 -27.78
CA ALA A 288 1.92 19.25 -27.81
C ALA A 288 2.44 18.62 -29.11
N ALA A 289 3.66 18.98 -29.53
CA ALA A 289 4.25 18.44 -30.76
C ALA A 289 4.40 16.91 -30.73
N SER A 290 4.57 16.32 -29.54
CA SER A 290 4.67 14.88 -29.35
C SER A 290 3.32 14.16 -29.28
N TRP A 291 2.20 14.87 -29.43
CA TRP A 291 0.86 14.31 -29.33
C TRP A 291 0.29 14.07 -30.73
N ASP A 292 -0.27 12.89 -30.92
CA ASP A 292 -1.05 12.47 -32.07
C ASP A 292 -2.31 13.33 -32.30
N GLN A 293 -2.95 13.79 -31.22
CA GLN A 293 -4.17 14.58 -31.29
C GLN A 293 -4.26 15.66 -30.21
N ALA A 294 -5.08 16.67 -30.48
CA ALA A 294 -5.46 17.68 -29.50
C ALA A 294 -6.32 17.07 -28.39
N ARG A 295 -6.02 17.42 -27.14
CA ARG A 295 -6.73 16.94 -25.96
C ARG A 295 -7.23 18.12 -25.13
N ARG A 296 -8.30 17.88 -24.38
CA ARG A 296 -8.87 18.86 -23.44
C ARG A 296 -7.89 19.07 -22.28
N VAL A 297 -7.57 20.33 -22.03
CA VAL A 297 -6.81 20.77 -20.86
C VAL A 297 -7.68 21.69 -20.04
N VAL A 298 -7.90 21.33 -18.78
CA VAL A 298 -8.54 22.20 -17.80
C VAL A 298 -7.46 22.96 -17.03
N VAL A 299 -7.73 24.20 -16.67
CA VAL A 299 -6.81 25.05 -15.91
C VAL A 299 -7.52 25.66 -14.70
N LYS A 300 -6.91 25.50 -13.52
CA LYS A 300 -7.19 26.31 -12.33
C LYS A 300 -6.24 27.50 -12.37
N LEU A 301 -6.79 28.71 -12.37
CA LEU A 301 -6.03 29.95 -12.23
C LEU A 301 -6.30 30.49 -10.83
N GLU A 302 -5.26 30.47 -10.00
CA GLU A 302 -5.32 30.92 -8.61
C GLU A 302 -4.30 32.02 -8.40
N ARG A 303 -4.74 33.16 -7.87
CA ARG A 303 -3.86 34.18 -7.32
C ARG A 303 -4.10 34.18 -5.82
N PRO A 304 -3.16 33.66 -5.01
CA PRO A 304 -3.27 33.71 -3.56
C PRO A 304 -3.37 35.15 -3.04
N GLU A 305 -3.79 35.30 -1.79
CA GLU A 305 -3.78 36.60 -1.12
C GLU A 305 -2.35 37.15 -1.04
N GLY A 306 -2.19 38.45 -1.31
CA GLY A 306 -0.88 39.12 -1.33
C GLY A 306 -0.01 38.84 -2.56
N GLU A 307 -0.40 37.92 -3.46
CA GLU A 307 0.36 37.60 -4.67
C GLU A 307 -0.04 38.48 -5.86
N LEU A 308 0.94 38.82 -6.70
CA LEU A 308 0.70 39.59 -7.94
C LEU A 308 0.29 38.69 -9.11
N PHE A 309 0.91 37.52 -9.23
CA PHE A 309 0.78 36.66 -10.40
C PHE A 309 -0.17 35.48 -10.15
N PHE A 310 -0.88 35.06 -11.20
CA PHE A 310 -1.67 33.83 -11.16
C PHE A 310 -0.75 32.61 -11.27
N GLN A 311 -1.03 31.61 -10.44
CA GLN A 311 -0.41 30.30 -10.43
C GLN A 311 -1.33 29.31 -11.16
N PRO A 312 -1.03 28.95 -12.42
CA PRO A 312 -1.86 28.03 -13.17
C PRO A 312 -1.58 26.57 -12.77
N THR A 313 -2.64 25.77 -12.64
CA THR A 313 -2.56 24.31 -12.59
C THR A 313 -3.27 23.74 -13.80
N PHE A 314 -2.51 23.11 -14.69
CA PHE A 314 -3.02 22.49 -15.93
C PHE A 314 -3.20 20.99 -15.75
N ILE A 315 -4.36 20.47 -16.10
CA ILE A 315 -4.67 19.03 -16.09
C ILE A 315 -5.17 18.64 -17.48
N VAL A 316 -4.52 17.67 -18.11
CA VAL A 316 -5.02 17.04 -19.35
C VAL A 316 -6.01 15.93 -18.97
N THR A 317 -7.12 15.84 -19.70
CA THR A 317 -8.21 14.92 -19.36
C THR A 317 -9.09 14.60 -20.57
N ASN A 318 -9.72 13.42 -20.56
CA ASN A 318 -10.83 13.04 -21.45
C ASN A 318 -12.20 13.06 -20.74
N MET A 319 -12.26 13.47 -19.47
CA MET A 319 -13.51 13.54 -18.73
C MET A 319 -14.45 14.61 -19.33
N SER A 320 -15.76 14.38 -19.28
CA SER A 320 -16.79 15.38 -19.68
C SER A 320 -17.20 16.32 -18.53
N LEU A 321 -16.65 16.10 -17.33
CA LEU A 321 -16.95 16.92 -16.15
C LEU A 321 -16.56 18.40 -16.34
N PRO A 322 -17.29 19.36 -15.74
CA PRO A 322 -16.89 20.77 -15.75
C PRO A 322 -15.47 20.97 -15.18
N ALA A 323 -14.71 21.94 -15.70
CA ALA A 323 -13.31 22.18 -15.31
C ALA A 323 -13.07 22.20 -13.79
N LYS A 324 -13.95 22.87 -13.01
CA LYS A 324 -13.88 22.90 -11.54
C LYS A 324 -13.98 21.50 -10.92
N ARG A 325 -14.84 20.62 -11.46
CA ARG A 325 -15.02 19.25 -10.97
C ARG A 325 -13.84 18.36 -11.35
N VAL A 326 -13.25 18.52 -12.54
CA VAL A 326 -12.00 17.81 -12.91
C VAL A 326 -10.87 18.21 -11.96
N ILE A 327 -10.71 19.50 -11.66
CA ILE A 327 -9.69 19.95 -10.69
C ILE A 327 -9.95 19.34 -9.31
N LYS A 328 -11.20 19.33 -8.83
CA LYS A 328 -11.54 18.71 -7.54
C LYS A 328 -11.26 17.19 -7.54
N PHE A 329 -11.56 16.50 -8.63
CA PHE A 329 -11.24 15.08 -8.82
C PHE A 329 -9.72 14.85 -8.76
N TYR A 330 -8.93 15.67 -9.46
CA TYR A 330 -7.48 15.61 -9.47
C TYR A 330 -6.86 15.91 -8.10
N GLN A 331 -7.38 16.88 -7.36
CA GLN A 331 -6.85 17.26 -6.04
C GLN A 331 -6.85 16.09 -5.03
N ASN A 332 -7.77 15.13 -5.17
CA ASN A 332 -7.79 13.94 -4.34
C ASN A 332 -6.60 12.99 -4.58
N ARG A 333 -5.80 13.18 -5.65
CA ARG A 333 -4.52 12.49 -5.88
C ARG A 333 -3.54 12.68 -4.72
N GLY A 334 -3.66 13.75 -3.94
CA GLY A 334 -2.88 13.93 -2.71
C GLY A 334 -2.99 12.75 -1.72
N THR A 335 -4.01 11.89 -1.87
CA THR A 335 -4.15 10.64 -1.11
C THR A 335 -3.01 9.66 -1.38
N MET A 336 -2.48 9.63 -2.61
CA MET A 336 -1.38 8.75 -3.02
C MET A 336 -0.13 8.92 -2.16
N GLU A 337 0.22 10.15 -1.79
CA GLU A 337 1.36 10.41 -0.89
C GLU A 337 1.15 9.77 0.48
N ASN A 338 -0.08 9.80 1.01
CA ASN A 338 -0.41 9.14 2.28
C ASN A 338 -0.36 7.61 2.16
N LEU A 339 -0.77 7.04 1.02
CA LEU A 339 -0.69 5.59 0.77
C LEU A 339 0.76 5.12 0.69
N ILE A 340 1.63 5.88 0.02
CA ILE A 340 3.07 5.59 -0.01
C ILE A 340 3.66 5.70 1.41
N LYS A 341 3.33 6.77 2.15
CA LYS A 341 3.78 6.92 3.54
C LYS A 341 3.31 5.78 4.43
N GLU A 342 2.08 5.32 4.28
CA GLU A 342 1.57 4.14 4.99
C GLU A 342 2.32 2.87 4.58
N GLY A 343 2.62 2.67 3.28
CA GLY A 343 3.44 1.55 2.82
C GLY A 343 4.85 1.56 3.43
N LYS A 344 5.49 2.73 3.49
CA LYS A 344 6.82 2.92 4.09
C LYS A 344 6.80 2.75 5.60
N ASN A 345 6.06 3.60 6.32
CA ASN A 345 6.08 3.61 7.79
C ASN A 345 5.34 2.40 8.37
N GLY A 346 4.22 2.03 7.74
CA GLY A 346 3.39 0.91 8.18
C GLY A 346 3.99 -0.43 7.77
N PHE A 347 4.47 -0.61 6.54
CA PHE A 347 4.88 -1.93 6.05
C PHE A 347 6.35 -2.05 5.68
N ALA A 348 7.13 -1.00 5.94
CA ALA A 348 8.56 -0.92 5.64
C ALA A 348 8.86 -1.08 4.15
N PHE A 349 8.02 -0.61 3.22
CA PHE A 349 8.22 -0.78 1.77
C PHE A 349 9.64 -0.44 1.30
N ASP A 350 10.25 0.59 1.89
CA ASP A 350 11.58 1.11 1.56
C ASP A 350 12.74 0.41 2.28
N GLN A 351 12.51 -0.47 3.24
CA GLN A 351 13.60 -1.15 3.98
C GLN A 351 14.05 -2.44 3.27
N LEU A 352 14.66 -2.32 2.11
CA LEU A 352 15.08 -3.45 1.27
C LEU A 352 16.56 -3.77 1.53
N SER A 353 16.83 -4.85 2.26
CA SER A 353 18.15 -5.13 2.85
C SER A 353 18.93 -6.28 2.19
N SER A 354 18.50 -6.78 1.02
CA SER A 354 19.26 -7.80 0.28
C SER A 354 20.27 -7.16 -0.67
N THR A 355 21.38 -7.84 -0.94
CA THR A 355 22.31 -7.46 -2.00
C THR A 355 21.80 -7.80 -3.39
N ARG A 356 20.85 -8.74 -3.51
CA ARG A 356 20.25 -9.18 -4.78
C ARG A 356 18.98 -8.41 -5.12
N PHE A 357 18.83 -8.04 -6.39
CA PHE A 357 17.69 -7.25 -6.84
C PHE A 357 16.35 -7.99 -6.73
N GLU A 358 16.27 -9.25 -7.19
CA GLU A 358 15.02 -10.02 -7.18
C GLU A 358 14.55 -10.33 -5.75
N ALA A 359 15.51 -10.54 -4.83
CA ALA A 359 15.18 -10.73 -3.42
C ALA A 359 14.52 -9.49 -2.81
N ASN A 360 14.98 -8.30 -3.18
CA ASN A 360 14.36 -7.04 -2.78
C ASN A 360 13.00 -6.84 -3.48
N ALA A 361 12.86 -7.22 -4.75
CA ALA A 361 11.57 -7.18 -5.44
C ALA A 361 10.54 -8.09 -4.74
N VAL A 362 10.91 -9.33 -4.37
CA VAL A 362 10.06 -10.24 -3.60
C VAL A 362 9.71 -9.67 -2.23
N LYS A 363 10.67 -9.06 -1.51
CA LYS A 363 10.38 -8.39 -0.23
C LYS A 363 9.31 -7.31 -0.38
N LEU A 364 9.36 -6.51 -1.45
CA LEU A 364 8.34 -5.51 -1.76
C LEU A 364 6.97 -6.17 -2.01
N GLN A 365 6.90 -7.24 -2.82
CA GLN A 365 5.65 -7.96 -3.07
C GLN A 365 5.03 -8.52 -1.78
N ILE A 366 5.83 -9.13 -0.90
CA ILE A 366 5.35 -9.67 0.39
C ILE A 366 4.79 -8.56 1.29
N ARG A 367 5.44 -7.39 1.33
CA ARG A 367 4.96 -6.22 2.08
C ARG A 367 3.68 -5.65 1.49
N MET A 368 3.56 -5.65 0.16
CA MET A 368 2.34 -5.25 -0.54
C MET A 368 1.16 -6.17 -0.22
N LEU A 369 1.37 -7.49 -0.18
CA LEU A 369 0.34 -8.43 0.27
C LEU A 369 -0.09 -8.15 1.72
N ALA A 370 0.87 -7.88 2.62
CA ALA A 370 0.58 -7.51 4.00
C ALA A 370 -0.21 -6.19 4.10
N SER A 371 0.10 -5.19 3.26
CA SER A 371 -0.67 -3.95 3.24
C SER A 371 -2.09 -4.13 2.67
N ASN A 372 -2.26 -5.03 1.70
CA ASN A 372 -3.56 -5.27 1.08
C ASN A 372 -4.52 -6.05 1.98
N ILE A 373 -4.06 -7.09 2.69
CA ILE A 373 -4.90 -7.76 3.69
C ILE A 373 -5.30 -6.79 4.81
N GLU A 374 -4.41 -5.89 5.20
CA GLU A 374 -4.71 -4.86 6.19
C GLU A 374 -5.71 -3.82 5.68
N ALA A 375 -5.54 -3.31 4.46
CA ALA A 375 -6.48 -2.40 3.85
C ALA A 375 -7.87 -3.05 3.71
N GLY A 376 -7.92 -4.33 3.31
CA GLY A 376 -9.15 -5.13 3.25
C GLY A 376 -9.82 -5.25 4.62
N PHE A 377 -9.04 -5.63 5.63
CA PHE A 377 -9.50 -5.74 7.01
C PHE A 377 -10.07 -4.41 7.55
N ARG A 378 -9.38 -3.28 7.31
CA ARG A 378 -9.87 -1.95 7.70
C ARG A 378 -11.18 -1.62 7.00
N LEU A 379 -11.26 -1.86 5.70
CA LEU A 379 -12.36 -1.46 4.85
C LEU A 379 -13.63 -2.29 5.12
N LEU A 380 -13.46 -3.58 5.40
CA LEU A 380 -14.55 -4.54 5.58
C LEU A 380 -14.95 -4.67 7.06
N CYS A 381 -13.98 -4.86 7.97
CA CYS A 381 -14.26 -5.39 9.31
C CYS A 381 -14.30 -4.32 10.41
N LEU A 382 -13.56 -3.20 10.27
CA LEU A 382 -13.51 -2.22 11.36
C LEU A 382 -14.87 -1.52 11.62
N PRO A 383 -15.19 -1.17 12.87
CA PRO A 383 -16.41 -0.43 13.20
C PRO A 383 -16.51 0.90 12.44
N LYS A 384 -17.74 1.34 12.13
CA LYS A 384 -17.98 2.63 11.43
C LYS A 384 -17.28 3.82 12.10
N SER A 385 -17.20 3.83 13.43
CA SER A 385 -16.50 4.87 14.21
C SER A 385 -14.99 4.89 13.98
N ALA A 386 -14.37 3.72 13.78
CA ALA A 386 -12.95 3.58 13.44
C ALA A 386 -12.70 3.92 11.96
N LYS A 387 -13.57 3.47 11.05
CA LYS A 387 -13.51 3.81 9.61
C LYS A 387 -13.55 5.32 9.37
N LYS A 388 -14.40 6.06 10.10
CA LYS A 388 -14.46 7.53 10.04
C LYS A 388 -13.16 8.23 10.44
N LYS A 389 -12.35 7.61 11.31
CA LYS A 389 -11.09 8.18 11.79
C LYS A 389 -9.90 7.90 10.88
N ARG A 390 -10.06 7.14 9.79
CA ARG A 390 -8.98 6.76 8.85
C ARG A 390 -7.72 6.31 9.59
N LEU A 391 -7.86 5.29 10.45
CA LEU A 391 -6.75 4.82 11.29
C LEU A 391 -5.59 4.33 10.45
N CYS A 392 -4.38 4.84 10.69
CA CYS A 392 -3.14 4.29 10.16
C CYS A 392 -2.82 2.93 10.79
N MET A 393 -2.00 2.13 10.10
CA MET A 393 -1.64 0.79 10.53
C MET A 393 -1.05 0.75 11.94
N ASP A 394 -0.19 1.70 12.32
CA ASP A 394 0.38 1.74 13.68
C ASP A 394 -0.68 1.90 14.77
N THR A 395 -1.77 2.61 14.47
CA THR A 395 -2.89 2.70 15.40
C THR A 395 -3.67 1.39 15.48
N VAL A 396 -3.83 0.67 14.35
CA VAL A 396 -4.44 -0.66 14.35
C VAL A 396 -3.57 -1.64 15.13
N ARG A 397 -2.25 -1.61 14.93
CA ARG A 397 -1.29 -2.40 15.72
C ARG A 397 -1.44 -2.16 17.21
N LEU A 398 -1.31 -0.90 17.63
CA LEU A 398 -1.37 -0.53 19.04
C LEU A 398 -2.71 -0.93 19.70
N ARG A 399 -3.82 -0.74 19.00
CA ARG A 399 -5.16 -0.88 19.60
C ARG A 399 -5.74 -2.28 19.49
N LEU A 400 -5.47 -2.97 18.39
CA LEU A 400 -6.13 -4.22 18.04
C LEU A 400 -5.19 -5.41 17.90
N ILE A 401 -3.89 -5.21 17.65
CA ILE A 401 -2.91 -6.31 17.56
C ILE A 401 -2.15 -6.50 18.87
N LYS A 402 -1.59 -5.42 19.42
CA LYS A 402 -0.74 -5.38 20.62
C LYS A 402 -1.56 -5.57 21.90
N ILE A 403 -2.19 -6.74 22.00
CA ILE A 403 -3.00 -7.19 23.12
C ILE A 403 -2.26 -8.35 23.77
N ALA A 404 -1.89 -8.16 25.04
CA ALA A 404 -1.32 -9.23 25.84
C ALA A 404 -2.34 -10.37 25.99
N GLY A 405 -1.90 -11.60 25.74
CA GLY A 405 -2.71 -12.80 25.90
C GLY A 405 -1.89 -14.00 26.34
N ARG A 406 -2.52 -14.90 27.11
CA ARG A 406 -1.92 -16.13 27.59
C ARG A 406 -2.54 -17.33 26.90
N LEU A 407 -1.72 -18.20 26.32
CA LEU A 407 -2.17 -19.49 25.82
C LEU A 407 -2.39 -20.47 26.99
N VAL A 408 -3.57 -21.07 27.04
CA VAL A 408 -3.96 -22.08 28.02
C VAL A 408 -4.55 -23.28 27.29
N HIS A 409 -4.13 -24.47 27.67
CA HIS A 409 -4.71 -25.72 27.20
C HIS A 409 -5.84 -26.15 28.15
N SER A 410 -7.02 -26.45 27.61
CA SER A 410 -8.14 -26.99 28.38
C SER A 410 -8.84 -28.07 27.57
N GLY A 411 -8.62 -29.33 27.95
CA GLY A 411 -9.12 -30.48 27.20
C GLY A 411 -8.59 -30.47 25.76
N ARG A 412 -9.51 -30.42 24.79
CA ARG A 412 -9.19 -30.34 23.34
C ARG A 412 -9.08 -28.91 22.80
N SER A 413 -9.26 -27.89 23.65
CA SER A 413 -9.32 -26.50 23.22
C SER A 413 -8.03 -25.74 23.56
N LEU A 414 -7.58 -24.91 22.62
CA LEU A 414 -6.58 -23.87 22.83
C LEU A 414 -7.30 -22.57 23.15
N ILE A 415 -7.01 -21.97 24.31
CA ILE A 415 -7.68 -20.75 24.77
C ILE A 415 -6.64 -19.65 24.92
N PHE A 416 -6.77 -18.59 24.13
CA PHE A 416 -6.04 -17.34 24.35
C PHE A 416 -6.81 -16.44 25.31
N ARG A 417 -6.37 -16.40 26.56
CA ARG A 417 -6.91 -15.48 27.57
C ARG A 417 -6.32 -14.09 27.35
N LEU A 418 -7.07 -13.24 26.64
CA LEU A 418 -6.70 -11.86 26.37
C LEU A 418 -6.78 -11.00 27.65
N CYS A 419 -5.96 -9.95 27.72
CA CYS A 419 -5.91 -9.03 28.85
C CYS A 419 -7.29 -8.41 29.15
N SER A 420 -7.78 -8.60 30.38
CA SER A 420 -9.05 -8.05 30.88
C SER A 420 -9.08 -6.53 30.99
N HIS A 421 -7.91 -5.89 31.01
CA HIS A 421 -7.77 -4.42 31.06
C HIS A 421 -7.58 -3.80 29.67
N CYS A 422 -7.66 -4.59 28.59
CA CYS A 422 -7.59 -4.05 27.23
C CYS A 422 -8.75 -3.06 27.00
N LEU A 423 -8.42 -1.81 26.67
CA LEU A 423 -9.40 -0.74 26.42
C LEU A 423 -10.28 -1.00 25.19
N TYR A 424 -9.79 -1.82 24.27
CA TYR A 424 -10.41 -2.03 22.95
C TYR A 424 -11.18 -3.36 22.84
N GLN A 425 -11.53 -4.01 23.96
CA GLN A 425 -12.30 -5.27 23.97
C GLN A 425 -13.59 -5.21 23.13
N LYS A 426 -14.35 -4.12 23.25
CA LYS A 426 -15.58 -3.93 22.46
C LYS A 426 -15.27 -3.85 20.97
N ALA A 427 -14.23 -3.10 20.59
CA ALA A 427 -13.82 -2.97 19.19
C ALA A 427 -13.31 -4.30 18.64
N PHE A 428 -12.55 -5.06 19.42
CA PHE A 428 -12.09 -6.42 19.07
C PHE A 428 -13.27 -7.34 18.77
N ARG A 429 -14.22 -7.48 19.71
CA ARG A 429 -15.40 -8.35 19.53
C ARG A 429 -16.26 -7.92 18.34
N GLN A 430 -16.51 -6.62 18.21
CA GLN A 430 -17.26 -6.09 17.06
C GLN A 430 -16.56 -6.37 15.74
N THR A 431 -15.23 -6.27 15.69
CA THR A 431 -14.46 -6.56 14.48
C THR A 431 -14.55 -8.05 14.14
N LEU A 432 -14.41 -8.93 15.12
CA LEU A 432 -14.60 -10.38 14.96
C LEU A 432 -16.01 -10.71 14.44
N ASP A 433 -17.05 -10.11 15.02
CA ASP A 433 -18.42 -10.28 14.55
C ASP A 433 -18.61 -9.84 13.10
N GLN A 434 -17.93 -8.76 12.66
CA GLN A 434 -17.96 -8.34 11.25
C GLN A 434 -17.24 -9.34 10.35
N ILE A 435 -16.11 -9.90 10.78
CA ILE A 435 -15.40 -10.93 10.02
C ILE A 435 -16.29 -12.16 9.81
N HIS A 436 -16.94 -12.64 10.87
CA HIS A 436 -17.82 -13.81 10.79
C HIS A 436 -19.01 -13.61 9.83
N ARG A 437 -19.45 -12.36 9.63
CA ARG A 437 -20.53 -12.01 8.68
C ARG A 437 -20.07 -11.98 7.23
N LEU A 438 -18.77 -11.97 6.95
CA LEU A 438 -18.29 -12.08 5.58
C LEU A 438 -18.61 -13.49 5.05
N PRO A 439 -19.06 -13.58 3.78
CA PRO A 439 -19.10 -14.86 3.11
C PRO A 439 -17.69 -15.45 3.05
N ALA A 440 -17.58 -16.77 3.18
CA ALA A 440 -16.31 -17.44 2.94
C ALA A 440 -16.04 -17.47 1.43
N LEU A 441 -14.90 -16.92 1.02
CA LEU A 441 -14.42 -16.98 -0.36
C LEU A 441 -13.33 -18.05 -0.56
N ALA A 442 -12.88 -18.64 0.55
CA ALA A 442 -12.01 -19.80 0.63
C ALA A 442 -12.85 -21.04 0.93
#